data_AF-A0A2A5DXS9-F1
#
_entry.id   AF-A0A2A5DXS9-F1
#
_cell.length_a   1.000
_cell.length_b   1.000
_cell.length_c   1.000
_cell.angle_alpha   90.00
_cell.angle_beta   90.00
_cell.angle_gamma   90.00
#
_symmetry.space_group_name_H-M   'P 1'
#
loop_
_entity.id
_entity.type
_entity.pdbx_description
1 polymer ?
#
loop_
_entity_poly.entity_id
_entity_poly.type
_entity_poly.pdbx_seq_one_letter_code
_entity_poly.pdbx_strand_id
1 'polypeptide(L)'
;MTGITAVFEKRFFKNKLDEIGMHLHSMSVYVSNDNKESFLKTYDLIKECFRKHFHEEEKEFLSESNKLNYYHKIVHKIFNMDLIRYEKSLHDSNNARMQILVKIQNWYLNHLKDFDSKLNQN
;
A
#
# COMPACT_ATOMS: atom_id res chain seq x y z
N MET A 1 28.10 -13.75 -8.23
CA MET A 1 27.31 -13.05 -9.27
C MET A 1 26.01 -12.53 -8.63
N THR A 2 26.08 -11.51 -7.77
CA THR A 2 24.96 -11.07 -6.91
C THR A 2 24.63 -9.57 -7.01
N GLY A 3 25.36 -8.81 -7.84
CA GLY A 3 25.27 -7.34 -7.85
C GLY A 3 24.23 -6.71 -8.79
N ILE A 4 23.75 -7.43 -9.82
CA ILE A 4 22.82 -6.85 -10.82
C ILE A 4 21.36 -7.01 -10.37
N THR A 5 21.02 -8.15 -9.74
CA THR A 5 19.66 -8.45 -9.27
C THR A 5 19.22 -7.52 -8.15
N ALA A 6 20.05 -7.34 -7.10
CA ALA A 6 19.74 -6.46 -5.96
C ALA A 6 19.54 -4.98 -6.35
N VAL A 7 20.25 -4.49 -7.38
CA VAL A 7 20.10 -3.11 -7.88
C VAL A 7 18.83 -2.94 -8.70
N PHE A 8 18.45 -3.94 -9.49
CA PHE A 8 17.18 -3.94 -10.22
C PHE A 8 15.98 -4.05 -9.28
N GLU A 9 16.08 -4.91 -8.27
CA GLU A 9 15.05 -5.14 -7.24
C GLU A 9 14.77 -3.87 -6.43
N LYS A 10 15.80 -3.16 -5.95
CA LYS A 10 15.64 -1.86 -5.25
C LYS A 10 14.95 -0.79 -6.11
N ARG A 11 15.24 -0.76 -7.41
CA ARG A 11 14.67 0.24 -8.34
C ARG A 11 13.21 -0.07 -8.67
N PHE A 12 12.86 -1.35 -8.77
CA PHE A 12 11.50 -1.80 -9.04
C PHE A 12 10.56 -1.62 -7.83
N PHE A 13 11.06 -1.90 -6.63
CA PHE A 13 10.32 -1.65 -5.38
C PHE A 13 10.04 -0.15 -5.21
N LYS A 14 11.05 0.70 -5.43
CA LYS A 14 10.91 2.17 -5.41
C LYS A 14 9.84 2.68 -6.38
N ASN A 15 9.84 2.21 -7.62
CA ASN A 15 8.87 2.64 -8.64
C ASN A 15 7.40 2.28 -8.30
N LYS A 16 7.16 1.21 -7.53
CA LYS A 16 5.80 0.80 -7.12
C LYS A 16 5.33 1.52 -5.86
N LEU A 17 6.25 1.79 -4.95
CA LEU A 17 6.01 2.70 -3.83
C LEU A 17 5.66 4.10 -4.34
N ASP A 18 6.26 4.51 -5.47
CA ASP A 18 5.92 5.75 -6.17
C ASP A 18 4.48 5.71 -6.72
N GLU A 19 4.01 4.58 -7.27
CA GLU A 19 2.63 4.44 -7.80
C GLU A 19 1.57 4.52 -6.68
N ILE A 20 1.75 3.80 -5.57
CA ILE A 20 0.87 3.91 -4.39
C ILE A 20 0.87 5.35 -3.87
N GLY A 21 2.05 5.98 -3.75
CA GLY A 21 2.19 7.38 -3.34
C GLY A 21 1.43 8.35 -4.26
N MET A 22 1.49 8.15 -5.58
CA MET A 22 0.77 8.96 -6.56
C MET A 22 -0.75 8.84 -6.43
N HIS A 23 -1.27 7.64 -6.18
CA HIS A 23 -2.70 7.45 -5.93
C HIS A 23 -3.15 8.10 -4.61
N LEU A 24 -2.36 7.98 -3.53
CA LEU A 24 -2.63 8.67 -2.26
C LEU A 24 -2.66 10.19 -2.42
N HIS A 25 -1.73 10.75 -3.21
CA HIS A 25 -1.72 12.17 -3.52
C HIS A 25 -2.98 12.58 -4.31
N SER A 26 -3.32 11.83 -5.37
CA SER A 26 -4.51 12.07 -6.17
C SER A 26 -5.79 12.04 -5.32
N MET A 27 -5.93 11.04 -4.44
CA MET A 27 -7.06 10.95 -3.49
C MET A 27 -7.12 12.17 -2.56
N SER A 28 -5.97 12.69 -2.12
CA SER A 28 -5.89 13.90 -1.28
C SER A 28 -6.41 15.14 -2.02
N VAL A 29 -6.09 15.27 -3.31
CA VAL A 29 -6.63 16.33 -4.18
C VAL A 29 -8.13 16.18 -4.37
N TYR A 30 -8.60 14.96 -4.65
CA TYR A 30 -10.03 14.71 -4.91
C TYR A 30 -10.90 14.93 -3.67
N VAL A 31 -10.45 14.50 -2.48
CA VAL A 31 -11.20 14.75 -1.24
C VAL A 31 -11.21 16.23 -0.87
N SER A 32 -10.14 16.98 -1.17
CA SER A 32 -10.08 18.43 -0.90
C SER A 32 -11.04 19.22 -1.79
N ASN A 33 -11.30 18.72 -3.01
CA ASN A 33 -12.24 19.30 -3.96
C ASN A 33 -13.65 18.67 -3.91
N ASP A 34 -13.93 17.81 -2.93
CA ASP A 34 -15.15 17.00 -2.82
C ASP A 34 -15.54 16.26 -4.12
N ASN A 35 -14.53 15.87 -4.91
CA ASN A 35 -14.73 15.09 -6.13
C ASN A 35 -14.88 13.60 -5.80
N LYS A 36 -16.09 13.22 -5.39
CA LYS A 36 -16.44 11.85 -5.00
C LYS A 36 -16.12 10.82 -6.09
N GLU A 37 -16.46 11.08 -7.35
CA GLU A 37 -16.32 10.10 -8.42
C GLU A 37 -14.85 9.75 -8.70
N SER A 38 -14.00 10.77 -8.84
CA SER A 38 -12.56 10.56 -9.04
C SER A 38 -11.89 9.94 -7.81
N PHE A 39 -12.37 10.28 -6.60
CA PHE A 39 -11.90 9.63 -5.37
C PHE A 39 -12.18 8.12 -5.40
N LEU A 40 -13.44 7.72 -5.69
CA LEU A 40 -13.83 6.31 -5.71
C LEU A 40 -13.09 5.53 -6.79
N LYS A 41 -12.95 6.08 -8.00
CA LYS A 41 -12.14 5.47 -9.06
C LYS A 41 -10.70 5.26 -8.62
N THR A 42 -10.10 6.26 -7.97
CA THR A 42 -8.72 6.15 -7.48
C THR A 42 -8.59 5.19 -6.30
N TYR A 43 -9.63 5.08 -5.47
CA TYR A 43 -9.71 4.10 -4.40
C TYR A 43 -9.71 2.65 -4.93
N ASP A 44 -10.37 2.40 -6.06
CA ASP A 44 -10.31 1.08 -6.70
C ASP A 44 -8.91 0.78 -7.24
N LEU A 45 -8.26 1.76 -7.86
CA LEU A 45 -6.88 1.62 -8.34
C LEU A 45 -5.90 1.32 -7.21
N ILE A 46 -5.96 2.07 -6.09
CA ILE A 46 -5.01 1.87 -5.00
C ILE A 46 -5.14 0.49 -4.33
N LYS A 47 -6.36 -0.07 -4.25
CA LYS A 47 -6.57 -1.45 -3.78
C LYS A 47 -5.81 -2.45 -4.65
N GLU A 48 -5.92 -2.31 -5.97
CA GLU A 48 -5.22 -3.20 -6.90
C GLU A 48 -3.70 -3.02 -6.81
N CYS A 49 -3.22 -1.78 -6.65
CA CYS A 49 -1.79 -1.51 -6.41
C CYS A 49 -1.29 -2.21 -5.13
N PHE A 50 -2.01 -2.11 -4.01
CA PHE A 50 -1.63 -2.79 -2.77
C PHE A 50 -1.64 -4.31 -2.93
N ARG A 51 -2.69 -4.88 -3.52
CA ARG A 51 -2.79 -6.34 -3.76
C ARG A 51 -1.62 -6.85 -4.58
N LYS A 52 -1.30 -6.16 -5.68
CA LYS A 52 -0.19 -6.50 -6.55
C LYS A 52 1.15 -6.38 -5.81
N HIS A 53 1.36 -5.27 -5.11
CA HIS A 53 2.58 -5.03 -4.32
C HIS A 53 2.80 -6.12 -3.27
N PHE A 54 1.78 -6.43 -2.46
CA PHE A 54 1.89 -7.50 -1.46
C PHE A 54 2.14 -8.85 -2.09
N HIS A 55 1.46 -9.19 -3.20
CA HIS A 55 1.69 -10.46 -3.88
C HIS A 55 3.14 -10.61 -4.35
N GLU A 56 3.71 -9.55 -4.93
CA GLU A 56 5.08 -9.54 -5.41
C GLU A 56 6.07 -9.58 -4.26
N GLU A 57 5.87 -8.78 -3.21
CA GLU A 57 6.71 -8.81 -2.02
C GLU A 57 6.69 -10.19 -1.34
N GLU A 58 5.52 -10.81 -1.24
CA GLU A 58 5.36 -12.13 -0.64
C GLU A 58 6.04 -13.24 -1.43
N LYS A 59 6.06 -13.10 -2.77
CA LYS A 59 6.69 -14.04 -3.68
C LYS A 59 8.21 -13.87 -3.71
N GLU A 60 8.68 -12.63 -3.74
CA GLU A 60 10.09 -12.30 -3.97
C GLU A 60 10.89 -12.25 -2.67
N PHE A 61 10.34 -11.65 -1.61
CA PHE A 61 11.11 -11.33 -0.39
C PHE A 61 10.63 -12.09 0.85
N LEU A 62 9.37 -12.54 0.89
CA LEU A 62 8.81 -13.24 2.05
C LEU A 62 8.59 -14.74 1.80
N SER A 63 9.30 -15.33 0.85
CA SER A 63 9.14 -16.73 0.47
C SER A 63 9.58 -17.71 1.59
N GLU A 64 10.53 -17.31 2.43
CA GLU A 64 11.03 -18.13 3.54
C GLU A 64 10.01 -18.28 4.68
N SER A 65 9.97 -19.47 5.27
CA SER A 65 9.07 -19.82 6.38
C SER A 65 9.66 -19.45 7.74
N ASN A 66 9.91 -18.16 7.95
CA ASN A 66 10.31 -17.62 9.25
C ASN A 66 9.18 -16.80 9.91
N LYS A 67 9.28 -16.59 11.23
CA LYS A 67 8.23 -15.92 12.03
C LYS A 67 7.97 -14.48 11.56
N LEU A 68 9.02 -13.75 11.15
CA LEU A 68 8.91 -12.37 10.70
C LEU A 68 8.15 -12.29 9.38
N ASN A 69 8.53 -13.12 8.40
CA ASN A 69 7.87 -13.19 7.09
C ASN A 69 6.39 -13.61 7.22
N TYR A 70 6.10 -14.56 8.10
CA TYR A 70 4.72 -14.97 8.38
C TYR A 70 3.89 -13.82 8.98
N TYR A 71 4.47 -13.08 9.93
CA TYR A 71 3.83 -11.90 10.51
C TYR A 71 3.56 -10.82 9.46
N HIS A 72 4.54 -10.54 8.59
CA HIS A 72 4.41 -9.56 7.49
C HIS A 72 3.27 -9.94 6.53
N LYS A 73 3.17 -11.21 6.13
CA LYS A 73 2.04 -11.73 5.34
C LYS A 73 0.68 -11.54 6.02
N ILE A 74 0.62 -11.72 7.35
CA ILE A 74 -0.61 -11.47 8.10
C ILE A 74 -0.97 -9.98 8.06
N VAL A 75 0.00 -9.09 8.22
CA VAL A 75 -0.19 -7.63 8.14
C VAL A 75 -0.79 -7.23 6.78
N HIS A 76 -0.30 -7.78 5.66
CA HIS A 76 -0.90 -7.58 4.33
C HIS A 76 -2.36 -8.05 4.26
N LYS A 77 -2.64 -9.24 4.76
CA LYS A 77 -3.99 -9.82 4.75
C LYS A 77 -4.98 -8.96 5.54
N ILE A 78 -4.59 -8.53 6.73
CA ILE A 78 -5.41 -7.65 7.58
C ILE A 78 -5.71 -6.35 6.84
N PHE A 79 -4.70 -5.74 6.23
CA PHE A 79 -4.90 -4.48 5.51
C PHE A 79 -5.79 -4.62 4.28
N ASN A 80 -5.65 -5.71 3.52
CA ASN A 80 -6.57 -6.01 2.41
C ASN A 80 -8.02 -6.14 2.88
N MET A 81 -8.26 -6.73 4.06
CA MET A 81 -9.60 -6.80 4.65
C MET A 81 -10.10 -5.41 5.08
N ASP A 82 -9.21 -4.58 5.64
CA ASP A 82 -9.54 -3.21 6.00
C ASP A 82 -9.96 -2.38 4.78
N LEU A 83 -9.25 -2.50 3.66
CA LEU A 83 -9.60 -1.84 2.40
C LEU A 83 -10.99 -2.24 1.90
N ILE A 84 -11.36 -3.52 2.00
CA ILE A 84 -12.72 -3.98 1.65
C ILE A 84 -13.75 -3.38 2.61
N ARG A 85 -13.46 -3.37 3.91
CA ARG A 85 -14.37 -2.84 4.94
C ARG A 85 -14.66 -1.36 4.75
N TYR A 86 -13.67 -0.57 4.31
CA TYR A 86 -13.83 0.87 4.10
C TYR A 86 -14.79 1.23 2.96
N GLU A 87 -14.98 0.35 1.97
CA GLU A 87 -15.77 0.64 0.76
C GLU A 87 -17.15 1.20 1.06
N LYS A 88 -17.86 0.63 2.03
CA LYS A 88 -19.21 1.08 2.40
C LYS A 88 -19.22 2.54 2.86
N SER A 89 -18.24 2.91 3.68
CA SER A 89 -18.17 4.25 4.27
C SER A 89 -17.66 5.33 3.32
N LEU A 90 -17.10 4.97 2.17
CA LEU A 90 -16.67 5.95 1.16
C LEU A 90 -17.85 6.71 0.52
N HIS A 91 -19.04 6.10 0.52
CA HIS A 91 -20.24 6.67 -0.06
C HIS A 91 -20.96 7.66 0.88
N ASP A 92 -20.68 7.59 2.19
CA ASP A 92 -21.40 8.30 3.25
C ASP A 92 -21.22 9.83 3.18
N SER A 93 -19.96 10.30 3.15
CA SER A 93 -19.64 11.74 3.15
C SER A 93 -18.20 12.01 2.74
N ASN A 94 -17.87 13.28 2.45
CA ASN A 94 -16.49 13.68 2.19
C ASN A 94 -15.59 13.50 3.42
N ASN A 95 -16.13 13.74 4.61
CA ASN A 95 -15.41 13.53 5.86
C ASN A 95 -15.07 12.04 6.07
N ALA A 96 -15.97 11.12 5.72
CA ALA A 96 -15.68 9.69 5.77
C ALA A 96 -14.56 9.30 4.79
N ARG A 97 -14.57 9.84 3.56
CA ARG A 97 -13.47 9.67 2.60
C ARG A 97 -12.13 10.18 3.14
N MET A 98 -12.13 11.36 3.76
CA MET A 98 -10.93 11.94 4.39
C MET A 98 -10.39 11.04 5.50
N GLN A 99 -11.26 10.58 6.40
CA GLN A 99 -10.86 9.69 7.50
C GLN A 99 -10.29 8.36 6.99
N ILE A 100 -10.88 7.80 5.93
CA ILE A 100 -10.38 6.58 5.30
C ILE A 100 -9.01 6.83 4.64
N LEU A 101 -8.85 7.93 3.91
CA LEU A 101 -7.57 8.31 3.33
C LEU A 101 -6.47 8.42 4.39
N VAL A 102 -6.75 9.08 5.53
CA VAL A 102 -5.80 9.19 6.65
C VAL A 102 -5.43 7.82 7.21
N LYS A 103 -6.39 6.90 7.36
CA LYS A 103 -6.11 5.53 7.82
C LYS A 103 -5.18 4.79 6.86
N ILE A 104 -5.40 4.91 5.56
CA ILE A 104 -4.58 4.28 4.53
C ILE A 104 -3.18 4.87 4.51
N GLN A 105 -3.05 6.20 4.56
CA GLN A 105 -1.77 6.90 4.60
C GLN A 105 -0.95 6.51 5.85
N ASN A 106 -1.59 6.50 7.02
CA ASN A 106 -0.93 6.11 8.26
C ASN A 106 -0.46 4.66 8.24
N TRP A 107 -1.31 3.75 7.75
CA TRP A 107 -0.92 2.35 7.61
C TRP A 107 0.28 2.21 6.67
N TYR A 108 0.23 2.84 5.49
CA TYR A 108 1.28 2.76 4.49
C TYR A 108 2.61 3.28 5.04
N LEU A 109 2.63 4.48 5.63
CA LEU A 109 3.85 5.06 6.20
C LEU A 109 4.43 4.22 7.34
N ASN A 110 3.58 3.64 8.19
CA ASN A 110 4.04 2.77 9.27
C ASN A 110 4.59 1.45 8.72
N HIS A 111 3.94 0.87 7.72
CA HIS A 111 4.39 -0.34 7.05
C HIS A 111 5.79 -0.16 6.44
N LEU A 112 6.03 0.94 5.73
CA LEU A 112 7.36 1.27 5.19
C LEU A 112 8.40 1.43 6.30
N LYS A 113 8.05 2.06 7.42
CA LYS A 113 8.98 2.18 8.55
C LYS A 113 9.33 0.83 9.16
N ASP A 114 8.33 -0.03 9.35
CA ASP A 114 8.48 -1.30 10.06
C ASP A 114 9.24 -2.35 9.27
N PHE A 115 9.13 -2.34 7.93
CA PHE A 115 9.63 -3.40 7.05
C PHE A 115 10.66 -2.90 6.00
N ASP A 116 10.46 -1.75 5.34
CA ASP A 116 11.41 -1.28 4.31
C ASP A 116 12.74 -0.77 4.90
N SER A 117 12.75 -0.27 6.14
CA SER A 117 13.99 0.09 6.82
C SER A 117 14.88 -1.13 7.13
N LYS A 118 14.28 -2.30 7.29
CA LYS A 118 14.96 -3.56 7.65
C LYS A 118 15.42 -4.35 6.42
N LEU A 119 14.74 -4.23 5.29
CA LEU A 119 15.19 -4.81 4.01
C LEU A 119 16.44 -4.12 3.43
N ASN A 120 16.77 -2.91 3.89
CA ASN A 120 17.96 -2.16 3.46
C ASN A 120 19.23 -2.43 4.28
N GLN A 121 19.19 -3.33 5.27
CA GLN A 121 20.32 -3.61 6.17
C GLN A 121 20.97 -4.99 5.97
N ASN A 122 20.56 -5.76 4.96
CA ASN A 122 21.19 -7.03 4.57
C ASN A 122 21.85 -6.92 3.20
#